data_AF-A0A956RI14-F1
#
_entry.id   AF-A0A956RI14-F1
#
_cell.length_a   1.000
_cell.length_b   1.000
_cell.length_c   1.000
_cell.angle_alpha   90.00
_cell.angle_beta   90.00
_cell.angle_gamma   90.00
#
_symmetry.space_group_name_H-M   'P 1'
#
loop_
_entity.id
_entity.type
_entity.pdbx_description
1 polymer ?
#
loop_
_entity_poly.entity_id
_entity_poly.type
_entity_poly.pdbx_seq_one_letter_code
_entity_poly.pdbx_strand_id
1 'polypeptide(L)'
;MLGLPTPLLAAALALTGPAVSTAPASADAPTPAQDTSTAAPTYSAEQARADLDALVNGRGREYLEARARLEANAAVSAPLVLERLSAVPAPGPGERGRLLALLGTFKRPEDLALFADQLRQLARRRDADLAAIELWRRLLREQGGAATAALSELVADKEIHEDIRAQLLTDLVEAYPSERLDELVALLGLGQTLLRRELQRALSRRARARPDDRPRVADAVDARLDQAAAGAT
;
A
#
# COMPACT_ATOMS: atom_id res chain seq x y z
N MET A 1 -9.64 -9.30 49.50
CA MET A 1 -11.04 -9.42 49.05
C MET A 1 -11.03 -10.11 47.70
N LEU A 2 -11.63 -11.30 47.68
CA LEU A 2 -11.72 -12.21 46.54
C LEU A 2 -12.87 -11.75 45.64
N GLY A 3 -12.58 -11.47 44.37
CA GLY A 3 -13.58 -11.27 43.31
C GLY A 3 -13.51 -12.45 42.34
N LEU A 4 -14.49 -13.33 42.43
CA LEU A 4 -14.63 -14.57 41.67
C LEU A 4 -14.92 -14.32 40.17
N PRO A 5 -14.66 -15.33 39.31
CA PRO A 5 -14.90 -15.32 37.86
C PRO A 5 -16.36 -15.63 37.49
N THR A 6 -16.83 -15.09 36.35
CA THR A 6 -18.13 -15.43 35.76
C THR A 6 -17.96 -16.24 34.46
N PRO A 7 -18.57 -17.43 34.33
CA PRO A 7 -18.40 -18.32 33.18
C PRO A 7 -19.58 -18.33 32.19
N LEU A 8 -19.28 -18.89 31.00
CA LEU A 8 -20.08 -19.79 30.13
C LEU A 8 -21.55 -19.50 29.77
N LEU A 9 -21.83 -19.59 28.46
CA LEU A 9 -22.92 -20.34 27.75
C LEU A 9 -23.30 -19.58 26.46
N ALA A 10 -23.04 -20.11 25.25
CA ALA A 10 -23.72 -21.19 24.53
C ALA A 10 -25.07 -20.78 23.89
N ALA A 11 -25.15 -20.87 22.56
CA ALA A 11 -26.37 -21.17 21.75
C ALA A 11 -25.95 -21.17 20.26
N ALA A 12 -25.92 -22.33 19.58
CA ALA A 12 -27.03 -22.96 18.84
C ALA A 12 -27.25 -22.33 17.44
N LEU A 13 -26.87 -23.01 16.36
CA LEU A 13 -27.69 -23.95 15.56
C LEU A 13 -28.84 -23.28 14.80
N ALA A 14 -28.72 -23.19 13.46
CA ALA A 14 -29.83 -23.29 12.49
C ALA A 14 -29.24 -23.40 11.07
N LEU A 15 -29.35 -24.56 10.41
CA LEU A 15 -30.42 -24.99 9.48
C LEU A 15 -30.25 -24.40 8.06
N THR A 16 -29.74 -25.16 7.10
CA THR A 16 -30.47 -26.08 6.18
C THR A 16 -31.43 -25.36 5.22
N GLY A 17 -31.17 -25.50 3.91
CA GLY A 17 -32.22 -25.39 2.89
C GLY A 17 -31.71 -25.14 1.46
N PRO A 18 -31.61 -26.17 0.59
CA PRO A 18 -31.53 -26.01 -0.85
C PRO A 18 -32.94 -25.93 -1.44
N ALA A 19 -33.21 -24.95 -2.30
CA ALA A 19 -34.44 -24.90 -3.10
C ALA A 19 -34.07 -24.92 -4.58
N VAL A 20 -34.06 -26.11 -5.16
CA VAL A 20 -34.08 -26.33 -6.61
C VAL A 20 -35.54 -26.20 -7.04
N SER A 21 -35.85 -25.17 -7.83
CA SER A 21 -37.16 -25.00 -8.47
C SER A 21 -37.00 -25.29 -9.95
N THR A 22 -37.53 -26.43 -10.39
CA THR A 22 -37.72 -26.79 -11.80
C THR A 22 -39.20 -26.65 -12.14
N ALA A 23 -39.51 -25.85 -13.16
CA ALA A 23 -40.83 -25.74 -13.78
C ALA A 23 -40.64 -25.31 -15.26
N PRO A 24 -41.62 -25.53 -16.16
CA PRO A 24 -41.43 -26.32 -17.37
C PRO A 24 -41.21 -25.49 -18.65
N ALA A 25 -40.78 -26.22 -19.70
CA ALA A 25 -40.69 -25.76 -21.06
C ALA A 25 -42.06 -25.34 -21.63
N SER A 26 -42.11 -24.13 -22.17
CA SER A 26 -43.06 -23.71 -23.20
C SER A 26 -42.27 -23.28 -24.42
N ALA A 27 -42.50 -23.99 -25.53
CA ALA A 27 -42.10 -23.56 -26.85
C ALA A 27 -43.16 -22.58 -27.38
N ASP A 28 -42.76 -21.38 -27.80
CA ASP A 28 -43.34 -20.76 -28.99
C ASP A 28 -42.56 -19.51 -29.46
N ALA A 29 -42.40 -19.44 -30.80
CA ALA A 29 -42.00 -18.33 -31.67
C ALA A 29 -40.63 -17.61 -31.49
N PRO A 30 -39.72 -17.67 -32.49
CA PRO A 30 -38.58 -16.76 -32.57
C PRO A 30 -39.06 -15.38 -33.00
N THR A 31 -39.30 -14.51 -32.03
CA THR A 31 -39.25 -13.06 -32.26
C THR A 31 -37.78 -12.68 -32.45
N PRO A 32 -37.39 -11.93 -33.49
CA PRO A 32 -36.03 -11.43 -33.58
C PRO A 32 -35.78 -10.53 -32.38
N ALA A 33 -35.02 -11.03 -31.41
CA ALA A 33 -34.49 -10.24 -30.32
C ALA A 33 -33.64 -9.15 -30.96
N GLN A 34 -34.14 -7.91 -30.90
CA GLN A 34 -33.25 -6.78 -31.00
C GLN A 34 -32.35 -6.86 -29.78
N ASP A 35 -31.14 -7.39 -29.97
CA ASP A 35 -30.03 -7.21 -29.06
C ASP A 35 -29.68 -5.72 -29.01
N THR A 36 -30.52 -4.93 -28.34
CA THR A 36 -30.09 -3.68 -27.73
C THR A 36 -29.51 -4.02 -26.36
N SER A 37 -28.51 -4.91 -26.35
CA SER A 37 -27.49 -4.86 -25.32
C SER A 37 -26.66 -3.62 -25.64
N THR A 38 -27.20 -2.45 -25.31
CA THR A 38 -26.46 -1.20 -25.27
C THR A 38 -25.41 -1.39 -24.18
N ALA A 39 -24.27 -1.96 -24.57
CA ALA A 39 -23.13 -2.13 -23.70
C ALA A 39 -22.88 -0.77 -23.07
N ALA A 40 -22.86 -0.71 -21.74
CA ALA A 40 -22.58 0.53 -21.02
C ALA A 40 -21.31 1.14 -21.64
N PRO A 41 -21.30 2.46 -21.92
CA PRO A 41 -20.18 3.08 -22.59
C PRO A 41 -18.92 2.76 -21.79
N THR A 42 -18.02 1.99 -22.39
CA THR A 42 -16.77 1.57 -21.76
C THR A 42 -15.92 2.82 -21.59
N TYR A 43 -15.42 3.04 -20.38
CA TYR A 43 -14.61 4.22 -20.07
C TYR A 43 -13.37 4.25 -20.98
N SER A 44 -13.30 5.26 -21.85
CA SER A 44 -12.31 5.32 -22.92
C SER A 44 -11.05 6.09 -22.54
N ALA A 45 -9.96 5.88 -23.27
CA ALA A 45 -8.74 6.66 -23.09
C ALA A 45 -8.94 8.17 -23.33
N GLU A 46 -9.87 8.54 -24.22
CA GLU A 46 -10.22 9.95 -24.48
C GLU A 46 -10.96 10.57 -23.28
N GLN A 47 -11.91 9.83 -22.69
CA GLN A 47 -12.59 10.25 -21.46
C GLN A 47 -11.60 10.38 -20.30
N ALA A 48 -10.67 9.43 -20.16
CA ALA A 48 -9.61 9.51 -19.16
C ALA A 48 -8.72 10.74 -19.34
N ARG A 49 -8.36 11.12 -20.58
CA ARG A 49 -7.61 12.37 -20.83
C ARG A 49 -8.41 13.61 -20.45
N ALA A 50 -9.70 13.67 -20.80
CA ALA A 50 -10.57 14.78 -20.41
C ALA A 50 -10.72 14.89 -18.89
N ASP A 51 -10.87 13.77 -18.19
CA ASP A 51 -10.93 13.74 -16.73
C ASP A 51 -9.57 14.13 -16.10
N LEU A 52 -8.44 13.77 -16.72
CA LEU A 52 -7.12 14.24 -16.27
C LEU A 52 -6.97 15.75 -16.43
N ASP A 53 -7.42 16.33 -17.53
CA ASP A 53 -7.42 17.78 -17.73
C ASP A 53 -8.31 18.47 -16.69
N ALA A 54 -9.49 17.90 -16.38
CA ALA A 54 -10.37 18.38 -15.32
C ALA A 54 -9.73 18.23 -13.92
N LEU A 55 -8.93 17.20 -13.67
CA LEU A 55 -8.21 17.00 -12.41
C LEU A 55 -7.08 18.03 -12.22
N VAL A 56 -6.39 18.39 -13.30
CA VAL A 56 -5.30 19.36 -13.29
C VAL A 56 -5.83 20.80 -13.22
N ASN A 57 -6.84 21.14 -14.02
CA ASN A 57 -7.30 22.52 -14.18
C ASN A 57 -8.56 22.84 -13.35
N GLY A 58 -9.41 21.84 -13.13
CA GLY A 58 -10.69 21.98 -12.43
C GLY A 58 -10.54 22.20 -10.93
N ARG A 59 -11.64 22.62 -10.31
CA ARG A 59 -11.77 22.85 -8.87
C ARG A 59 -13.14 22.40 -8.38
N GLY A 60 -13.24 22.09 -7.10
CA GLY A 60 -14.52 21.73 -6.47
C GLY A 60 -15.10 20.44 -7.01
N ARG A 61 -16.39 20.46 -7.40
CA ARG A 61 -17.15 19.27 -7.77
C ARG A 61 -16.61 18.54 -8.99
N GLU A 62 -16.26 19.27 -10.05
CA GLU A 62 -15.73 18.70 -11.30
C GLU A 62 -14.45 17.89 -11.05
N TYR A 63 -13.54 18.45 -10.24
CA TYR A 63 -12.31 17.77 -9.83
C TYR A 63 -12.58 16.44 -9.11
N LEU A 64 -13.53 16.43 -8.17
CA LEU A 64 -13.86 15.23 -7.39
C LEU A 64 -14.52 14.15 -8.25
N GLU A 65 -15.41 14.54 -9.16
CA GLU A 65 -16.07 13.63 -10.07
C GLU A 65 -15.08 13.02 -11.09
N ALA A 66 -14.20 13.85 -11.66
CA ALA A 66 -13.14 13.38 -12.56
C ALA A 66 -12.19 12.41 -11.84
N ARG A 67 -11.78 12.75 -10.61
CA ARG A 67 -10.96 11.86 -9.78
C ARG A 67 -11.64 10.52 -9.52
N ALA A 68 -12.91 10.53 -9.11
CA ALA A 68 -13.64 9.29 -8.83
C ALA A 68 -13.76 8.41 -10.08
N ARG A 69 -13.97 8.99 -11.26
CA ARG A 69 -14.00 8.26 -12.53
C ARG A 69 -12.64 7.67 -12.89
N LEU A 70 -11.56 8.43 -12.70
CA LEU A 70 -10.19 7.95 -12.96
C LEU A 70 -9.81 6.80 -12.03
N GLU A 71 -10.14 6.91 -10.75
CA GLU A 71 -9.91 5.87 -9.71
C GLU A 71 -10.69 4.58 -10.01
N ALA A 72 -11.95 4.70 -10.42
CA ALA A 72 -12.76 3.54 -10.83
C ALA A 72 -12.21 2.81 -12.07
N ASN A 73 -11.38 3.47 -12.87
CA ASN A 73 -10.86 2.96 -14.14
C ASN A 73 -9.32 2.94 -14.18
N ALA A 74 -8.68 2.54 -13.09
CA ALA A 74 -7.22 2.56 -12.91
C ALA A 74 -6.42 1.94 -14.08
N ALA A 75 -6.92 0.85 -14.68
CA ALA A 75 -6.25 0.17 -15.80
C ALA A 75 -6.08 1.07 -17.04
N VAL A 76 -7.05 1.96 -17.30
CA VAL A 76 -7.01 2.92 -18.41
C VAL A 76 -6.32 4.21 -17.99
N SER A 77 -6.59 4.68 -16.76
CA SER A 77 -6.11 5.97 -16.26
C SER A 77 -4.62 5.99 -15.93
N ALA A 78 -4.10 4.95 -15.27
CA ALA A 78 -2.71 4.89 -14.82
C ALA A 78 -1.65 5.10 -15.91
N PRO A 79 -1.70 4.43 -17.08
CA PRO A 79 -0.72 4.67 -18.14
C PRO A 79 -0.76 6.11 -18.65
N LEU A 80 -1.94 6.74 -18.71
CA LEU A 80 -2.10 8.13 -19.16
C LEU A 80 -1.55 9.13 -18.13
N VAL A 81 -1.68 8.82 -16.83
CA VAL A 81 -1.07 9.65 -15.78
C VAL A 81 0.46 9.59 -15.85
N LEU A 82 1.02 8.39 -16.08
CA LEU A 82 2.45 8.22 -16.27
C LEU A 82 2.95 8.95 -17.53
N GLU A 83 2.23 8.83 -18.64
CA GLU A 83 2.49 9.56 -19.88
C GLU A 83 2.56 11.08 -19.59
N ARG A 84 1.55 11.62 -18.89
CA ARG A 84 1.48 13.04 -18.51
C ARG A 84 2.63 13.47 -17.60
N LEU A 85 3.03 12.63 -16.65
CA LEU A 85 4.16 12.91 -15.76
C LEU A 85 5.51 12.98 -16.50
N SER A 86 5.63 12.24 -17.62
CA SER A 86 6.81 12.19 -18.47
C SER A 86 6.81 13.19 -19.64
N ALA A 87 5.73 13.98 -19.79
CA ALA A 87 5.56 14.90 -20.90
C ALA A 87 6.61 16.03 -20.92
N VAL A 88 6.85 16.59 -22.11
CA VAL A 88 7.73 17.75 -22.32
C VAL A 88 6.90 18.88 -22.94
N PRO A 89 6.76 20.05 -22.29
CA PRO A 89 7.40 20.47 -21.04
C PRO A 89 6.90 19.69 -19.81
N ALA A 90 7.77 19.52 -18.82
CA ALA A 90 7.44 18.79 -17.59
C ALA A 90 6.28 19.47 -16.83
N PRO A 91 5.38 18.70 -16.19
CA PRO A 91 4.28 19.26 -15.43
C PRO A 91 4.79 20.13 -14.27
N GLY A 92 4.06 21.22 -14.00
CA GLY A 92 4.38 22.09 -12.87
C GLY A 92 4.28 21.35 -11.53
N PRO A 93 4.88 21.88 -10.43
CA PRO A 93 4.93 21.18 -9.15
C PRO A 93 3.54 20.83 -8.58
N GLY A 94 2.56 21.73 -8.76
CA GLY A 94 1.18 21.49 -8.32
C GLY A 94 0.46 20.41 -9.15
N GLU A 95 0.65 20.41 -10.46
CA GLU A 95 0.12 19.36 -11.36
C GLU A 95 0.74 18.01 -11.03
N ARG A 96 2.08 17.96 -10.93
CA ARG A 96 2.83 16.76 -10.55
C ARG A 96 2.35 16.18 -9.21
N GLY A 97 2.16 17.01 -8.19
CA GLY A 97 1.66 16.56 -6.89
C GLY A 97 0.27 15.91 -6.97
N ARG A 98 -0.63 16.46 -7.79
CA ARG A 98 -1.98 15.87 -8.00
C ARG A 98 -1.92 14.55 -8.78
N LEU A 99 -1.12 14.49 -9.84
CA LEU A 99 -0.95 13.27 -10.63
C LEU A 99 -0.33 12.14 -9.81
N LEU A 100 0.66 12.45 -8.97
CA LEU A 100 1.27 11.49 -8.05
C LEU A 100 0.29 11.03 -6.97
N ALA A 101 -0.50 11.94 -6.40
CA ALA A 101 -1.54 11.57 -5.44
C ALA A 101 -2.60 10.66 -6.05
N LEU A 102 -2.93 10.84 -7.34
CA LEU A 102 -3.84 9.95 -8.08
C LEU A 102 -3.18 8.58 -8.34
N LEU A 103 -1.92 8.51 -8.77
CA LEU A 103 -1.23 7.22 -8.94
C LEU A 103 -1.20 6.42 -7.64
N GLY A 104 -0.99 7.09 -6.50
CA GLY A 104 -1.00 6.46 -5.18
C GLY A 104 -2.31 5.74 -4.86
N THR A 105 -3.45 6.17 -5.41
CA THR A 105 -4.75 5.54 -5.13
C THR A 105 -5.04 4.31 -5.98
N PHE A 106 -4.35 4.12 -7.11
CA PHE A 106 -4.56 2.96 -7.97
C PHE A 106 -4.03 1.65 -7.39
N LYS A 107 -3.13 1.71 -6.39
CA LYS A 107 -2.56 0.55 -5.69
C LYS A 107 -2.00 -0.54 -6.60
N ARG A 108 -1.39 -0.14 -7.71
CA ARG A 108 -0.82 -1.07 -8.69
C ARG A 108 0.59 -1.48 -8.26
N PRO A 109 0.91 -2.79 -8.24
CA PRO A 109 2.23 -3.24 -7.86
C PRO A 109 3.31 -2.78 -8.84
N GLU A 110 2.96 -2.58 -10.12
CA GLU A 110 3.89 -2.08 -11.15
C GLU A 110 4.41 -0.67 -10.82
N ASP A 111 3.61 0.16 -10.16
CA ASP A 111 3.96 1.55 -9.83
C ASP A 111 4.96 1.62 -8.65
N LEU A 112 5.06 0.57 -7.83
CA LEU A 112 5.95 0.52 -6.67
C LEU A 112 7.43 0.63 -7.07
N ALA A 113 7.82 -0.06 -8.14
CA ALA A 113 9.19 -0.02 -8.65
C ALA A 113 9.55 1.40 -9.09
N LEU A 114 8.64 2.07 -9.79
CA LEU A 114 8.81 3.45 -10.22
C LEU A 114 8.92 4.40 -9.02
N PHE A 115 8.06 4.25 -8.01
CA PHE A 115 8.10 5.09 -6.80
C PHE A 115 9.41 4.91 -6.04
N ALA A 116 9.88 3.67 -5.91
CA ALA A 116 11.15 3.35 -5.28
C ALA A 116 12.34 3.93 -6.05
N ASP A 117 12.35 3.81 -7.38
CA ASP A 117 13.41 4.36 -8.22
C ASP A 117 13.49 5.90 -8.13
N GLN A 118 12.35 6.58 -8.16
CA GLN A 118 12.32 8.04 -7.99
C GLN A 118 12.82 8.47 -6.62
N LEU A 119 12.39 7.77 -5.56
CA LEU A 119 12.86 8.02 -4.20
C LEU A 119 14.36 7.76 -4.06
N ARG A 120 14.86 6.65 -4.61
CA ARG A 120 16.29 6.31 -4.66
C ARG A 120 17.11 7.41 -5.33
N GLN A 121 16.68 7.87 -6.50
CA GLN A 121 17.36 8.92 -7.24
C GLN A 121 17.41 10.24 -6.47
N LEU A 122 16.34 10.62 -5.78
CA LEU A 122 16.32 11.83 -4.95
C LEU A 122 17.18 11.69 -3.71
N ALA A 123 17.11 10.53 -3.04
CA ALA A 123 17.79 10.27 -1.78
C ALA A 123 19.32 10.10 -1.90
N ARG A 124 19.82 9.84 -3.11
CA ARG A 124 21.27 9.82 -3.43
C ARG A 124 21.86 11.21 -3.72
N ARG A 125 21.03 12.25 -3.91
CA ARG A 125 21.54 13.59 -4.19
C ARG A 125 22.14 14.22 -2.94
N ARG A 126 23.25 14.93 -3.11
CA ARG A 126 23.90 15.66 -2.01
C ARG A 126 22.97 16.73 -1.41
N ASP A 127 22.28 17.47 -2.27
CA ASP A 127 21.31 18.50 -1.90
C ASP A 127 19.88 17.96 -2.09
N ALA A 128 19.58 16.86 -1.40
CA ALA A 128 18.30 16.19 -1.54
C ALA A 128 17.14 17.08 -1.07
N ASP A 129 16.13 17.24 -1.92
CA ASP A 129 14.89 17.91 -1.56
C ASP A 129 14.07 17.02 -0.61
N LEU A 130 14.10 17.35 0.68
CA LEU A 130 13.40 16.59 1.72
C LEU A 130 11.88 16.59 1.54
N ALA A 131 11.30 17.65 0.96
CA ALA A 131 9.87 17.70 0.69
C ALA A 131 9.49 16.74 -0.43
N ALA A 132 10.32 16.66 -1.49
CA ALA A 132 10.16 15.67 -2.54
C ALA A 132 10.34 14.24 -2.01
N ILE A 133 11.34 14.00 -1.15
CA ILE A 133 11.54 12.69 -0.51
C ILE A 133 10.31 12.27 0.30
N GLU A 134 9.77 13.15 1.14
CA GLU A 134 8.60 12.83 1.97
C GLU A 134 7.36 12.52 1.13
N LEU A 135 7.19 13.20 -0.01
CA LEU A 135 6.11 12.90 -0.95
C LEU A 135 6.18 11.44 -1.44
N TRP A 136 7.35 10.99 -1.90
CA TRP A 136 7.53 9.63 -2.40
C TRP A 136 7.47 8.58 -1.29
N ARG A 137 8.01 8.89 -0.10
CA ARG A 137 7.88 8.03 1.08
C ARG A 137 6.41 7.82 1.46
N ARG A 138 5.63 8.90 1.47
CA ARG A 138 4.18 8.84 1.72
C ARG A 138 3.48 7.95 0.69
N LEU A 139 3.78 8.10 -0.59
CA LEU A 139 3.20 7.26 -1.64
C LEU A 139 3.48 5.77 -1.40
N LEU A 140 4.71 5.40 -1.04
CA LEU A 140 5.05 4.01 -0.68
C LEU A 140 4.31 3.52 0.57
N ARG A 141 4.21 4.35 1.63
CA ARG A 141 3.47 4.00 2.84
C ARG A 141 2.00 3.71 2.58
N GLU A 142 1.35 4.49 1.71
CA GLU A 142 -0.06 4.31 1.35
C GLU A 142 -0.34 2.95 0.67
N GLN A 143 0.71 2.27 0.18
CA GLN A 143 0.62 0.91 -0.41
C GLN A 143 0.66 -0.21 0.64
N GLY A 144 0.99 0.11 1.89
CA GLY A 144 1.06 -0.86 2.99
C GLY A 144 2.03 -2.01 2.70
N GLY A 145 1.61 -3.25 2.98
CA GLY A 145 2.45 -4.44 2.83
C GLY A 145 2.94 -4.71 1.40
N ALA A 146 2.30 -4.17 0.37
CA ALA A 146 2.78 -4.30 -1.00
C ALA A 146 4.14 -3.59 -1.20
N ALA A 147 4.40 -2.50 -0.46
CA ALA A 147 5.65 -1.76 -0.55
C ALA A 147 6.82 -2.40 0.22
N THR A 148 6.61 -3.48 0.97
CA THR A 148 7.66 -4.07 1.81
C THR A 148 8.92 -4.46 1.03
N ALA A 149 8.78 -5.05 -0.17
CA ALA A 149 9.94 -5.42 -0.99
C ALA A 149 10.74 -4.18 -1.45
N ALA A 150 10.04 -3.18 -1.98
CA ALA A 150 10.65 -1.91 -2.42
C ALA A 150 11.33 -1.16 -1.26
N LEU A 151 10.70 -1.09 -0.09
CA LEU A 151 11.26 -0.45 1.11
C LEU A 151 12.50 -1.21 1.61
N SER A 152 12.49 -2.54 1.60
CA SER A 152 13.66 -3.36 1.96
C SER A 152 14.85 -3.07 1.05
N GLU A 153 14.64 -2.98 -0.26
CA GLU A 153 15.70 -2.62 -1.21
C GLU A 153 16.27 -1.22 -0.96
N LEU A 154 15.41 -0.24 -0.71
CA LEU A 154 15.83 1.14 -0.40
C LEU A 154 16.62 1.22 0.90
N VAL A 155 16.20 0.50 1.95
CA VAL A 155 16.94 0.44 3.22
C VAL A 155 18.30 -0.25 3.03
N ALA A 156 18.39 -1.25 2.16
CA ALA A 156 19.65 -1.97 1.88
C ALA A 156 20.63 -1.14 1.03
N ASP A 157 20.16 -0.14 0.31
CA ASP A 157 20.97 0.71 -0.56
C ASP A 157 21.92 1.62 0.23
N LYS A 158 23.21 1.30 0.19
CA LYS A 158 24.27 2.02 0.93
C LYS A 158 24.61 3.38 0.34
N GLU A 159 24.16 3.69 -0.88
CA GLU A 159 24.37 5.00 -1.50
C GLU A 159 23.39 6.05 -0.97
N ILE A 160 22.30 5.62 -0.33
CA ILE A 160 21.34 6.53 0.30
C ILE A 160 21.89 7.03 1.64
N HIS A 161 21.73 8.32 1.91
CA HIS A 161 22.14 8.94 3.18
C HIS A 161 21.57 8.19 4.39
N GLU A 162 22.38 8.00 5.43
CA GLU A 162 22.02 7.17 6.59
C GLU A 162 20.73 7.64 7.28
N ASP A 163 20.55 8.96 7.40
CA ASP A 163 19.32 9.54 7.98
C ASP A 163 18.06 9.21 7.17
N ILE A 164 18.14 9.19 5.84
CA ILE A 164 17.01 8.82 4.98
C ILE A 164 16.75 7.32 5.12
N ARG A 165 17.80 6.49 5.16
CA ARG A 165 17.65 5.04 5.40
C ARG A 165 16.99 4.75 6.75
N ALA A 166 17.29 5.52 7.80
CA ALA A 166 16.63 5.40 9.10
C ALA A 166 15.13 5.74 9.04
N GLN A 167 14.76 6.77 8.27
CA GLN A 167 13.36 7.10 8.03
C GLN A 167 12.63 6.00 7.23
N LEU A 168 13.25 5.50 6.17
CA LEU A 168 12.72 4.39 5.36
C LEU A 168 12.57 3.10 6.18
N LEU A 169 13.48 2.86 7.13
CA LEU A 169 13.38 1.73 8.05
C LEU A 169 12.15 1.82 8.96
N THR A 170 11.77 3.03 9.37
CA THR A 170 10.51 3.23 10.10
C THR A 170 9.31 2.92 9.21
N ASP A 171 9.32 3.38 7.95
CA ASP A 171 8.24 3.09 7.00
C ASP A 171 8.14 1.59 6.70
N LEU A 172 9.29 0.91 6.54
CA LEU A 172 9.38 -0.55 6.37
C LEU A 172 8.76 -1.29 7.55
N VAL A 173 9.11 -0.89 8.78
CA VAL A 173 8.56 -1.49 10.00
C VAL A 173 7.06 -1.28 10.09
N GLU A 174 6.47 -0.17 9.61
CA GLU A 174 5.01 0.01 9.64
C GLU A 174 4.28 -0.82 8.57
N ALA A 175 4.90 -0.98 7.39
CA ALA A 175 4.37 -1.74 6.26
C ALA A 175 4.52 -3.26 6.44
N TYR A 176 5.46 -3.72 7.28
CA TYR A 176 5.81 -5.13 7.38
C TYR A 176 4.64 -6.01 7.84
N PRO A 177 4.43 -7.22 7.28
CA PRO A 177 3.41 -8.13 7.79
C PRO A 177 3.68 -8.53 9.25
N SER A 178 2.64 -8.55 10.08
CA SER A 178 2.78 -8.81 11.52
C SER A 178 3.32 -10.22 11.81
N GLU A 179 2.97 -11.18 10.98
CA GLU A 179 3.36 -12.58 11.03
C GLU A 179 4.84 -12.84 10.69
N ARG A 180 5.57 -11.83 10.20
CA ARG A 180 7.00 -11.93 9.84
C ARG A 180 7.90 -11.00 10.67
N LEU A 181 7.39 -10.39 11.74
CA LEU A 181 8.15 -9.39 12.53
C LEU A 181 9.47 -9.93 13.12
N ASP A 182 9.58 -11.23 13.32
CA ASP A 182 10.78 -11.94 13.73
C ASP A 182 11.95 -11.75 12.74
N GLU A 183 11.67 -11.66 11.44
CA GLU A 183 12.67 -11.37 10.41
C GLU A 183 13.29 -9.97 10.57
N LEU A 184 12.52 -8.99 11.07
CA LEU A 184 13.06 -7.66 11.37
C LEU A 184 13.87 -7.66 12.67
N VAL A 185 13.41 -8.37 13.70
CA VAL A 185 14.14 -8.52 14.97
C VAL A 185 15.51 -9.16 14.73
N ALA A 186 15.59 -10.11 13.79
CA ALA A 186 16.84 -10.72 13.35
C ALA A 186 17.92 -9.71 12.92
N LEU A 187 17.51 -8.55 12.40
CA LEU A 187 18.40 -7.51 11.90
C LEU A 187 18.96 -6.61 13.02
N LEU A 188 18.43 -6.66 14.25
CA LEU A 188 18.95 -5.83 15.37
C LEU A 188 20.42 -6.10 15.70
N GLY A 189 20.92 -7.30 15.41
CA GLY A 189 22.34 -7.65 15.57
C GLY A 189 23.24 -7.17 14.43
N LEU A 190 22.65 -6.72 13.30
CA LEU A 190 23.37 -6.46 12.06
C LEU A 190 23.36 -4.97 11.72
N GLY A 191 24.49 -4.47 11.23
CA GLY A 191 24.59 -3.14 10.63
C GLY A 191 24.93 -1.98 11.60
N GLN A 192 24.74 -0.78 11.07
CA GLN A 192 25.16 0.51 11.64
C GLN A 192 24.37 0.84 12.93
N THR A 193 25.03 1.53 13.87
CA THR A 193 24.46 1.87 15.19
C THR A 193 23.19 2.73 15.09
N LEU A 194 23.14 3.68 14.15
CA LEU A 194 21.96 4.53 13.95
C LEU A 194 20.75 3.70 13.52
N LEU A 195 20.92 2.88 12.47
CA LEU A 195 19.85 2.05 11.93
C LEU A 195 19.34 1.04 12.95
N ARG A 196 20.24 0.45 13.74
CA ARG A 196 19.86 -0.44 14.85
C ARG A 196 18.98 0.27 15.87
N ARG A 197 19.38 1.47 16.30
CA ARG A 197 18.62 2.28 17.25
C ARG A 197 17.25 2.63 16.69
N GLU A 198 17.18 3.01 15.41
CA GLU A 198 15.90 3.37 14.81
C GLU A 198 14.98 2.15 14.59
N LEU A 199 15.53 1.00 14.20
CA LEU A 199 14.78 -0.26 14.14
C LEU A 199 14.16 -0.62 15.49
N GLN A 200 14.96 -0.57 16.56
CA GLN A 200 14.49 -0.84 17.92
C GLN A 200 13.35 0.12 18.33
N ARG A 201 13.51 1.42 18.02
CA ARG A 201 12.49 2.44 18.30
C ARG A 201 11.21 2.19 17.50
N ALA A 202 11.33 1.90 16.21
CA ALA A 202 10.20 1.64 15.33
C ALA A 202 9.41 0.39 15.79
N LEU A 203 10.10 -0.72 16.07
CA LEU A 203 9.48 -1.94 16.60
C LEU A 203 8.78 -1.69 17.95
N SER A 204 9.43 -0.95 18.85
CA SER A 204 8.84 -0.59 20.15
C SER A 204 7.60 0.29 20.00
N ARG A 205 7.61 1.25 19.06
CA ARG A 205 6.43 2.10 18.76
C ARG A 205 5.29 1.25 18.20
N ARG A 206 5.56 0.38 17.23
CA ARG A 206 4.57 -0.50 16.61
C ARG A 206 3.94 -1.46 17.62
N ALA A 207 4.75 -2.14 18.45
CA ALA A 207 4.27 -3.05 19.49
C ALA A 207 3.39 -2.37 20.56
N ARG A 208 3.60 -1.07 20.80
CA ARG A 208 2.72 -0.27 21.68
C ARG A 208 1.42 0.13 21.00
N ALA A 209 1.47 0.42 19.71
CA ALA A 209 0.30 0.82 18.92
C ALA A 209 -0.60 -0.37 18.54
N ARG A 210 -0.02 -1.56 18.37
CA ARG A 210 -0.70 -2.79 17.91
C ARG A 210 -0.51 -3.90 18.96
N PRO A 211 -1.49 -4.15 19.84
CA PRO A 211 -1.38 -5.13 20.92
C PRO A 211 -1.00 -6.53 20.46
N ASP A 212 -1.47 -6.96 19.28
CA ASP A 212 -1.19 -8.27 18.69
C ASP A 212 0.28 -8.44 18.24
N ASP A 213 1.01 -7.35 18.03
CA ASP A 213 2.42 -7.38 17.64
C ASP A 213 3.35 -7.51 18.85
N ARG A 214 2.88 -7.12 20.04
CA ARG A 214 3.68 -7.16 21.27
C ARG A 214 4.22 -8.56 21.63
N PRO A 215 3.39 -9.63 21.71
CA PRO A 215 3.92 -10.97 22.02
C PRO A 215 4.92 -11.44 20.96
N ARG A 216 4.64 -11.20 19.67
CA ARG A 216 5.53 -11.60 18.56
C ARG A 216 6.92 -10.97 18.67
N VAL A 217 6.98 -9.68 18.99
CA VAL A 217 8.27 -8.98 19.16
C VAL A 217 9.01 -9.51 20.39
N ALA A 218 8.30 -9.81 21.50
CA ALA A 218 8.91 -10.37 22.70
C ALA A 218 9.48 -11.77 22.43
N ASP A 219 8.68 -12.67 21.87
CA ASP A 219 9.09 -14.05 21.55
C ASP A 219 10.30 -14.08 20.60
N ALA A 220 10.33 -13.19 19.61
CA ALA A 220 11.46 -13.07 18.67
C ALA A 220 12.75 -12.55 19.35
N VAL A 221 12.64 -11.65 20.34
CA VAL A 221 13.78 -11.18 21.12
C VAL A 221 14.29 -12.28 22.04
N ASP A 222 13.40 -12.99 22.73
CA ASP A 222 13.76 -14.09 23.63
C ASP A 222 14.47 -15.21 22.86
N ALA A 223 13.92 -15.64 21.71
CA ALA A 223 14.56 -16.61 20.82
C ALA A 223 15.97 -16.18 20.37
N ARG A 224 16.20 -14.87 20.18
CA ARG A 224 17.52 -14.33 19.81
C ARG A 224 18.50 -14.33 20.97
N LEU A 225 18.03 -14.06 22.19
CA LEU A 225 18.85 -14.14 23.39
C LEU A 225 19.28 -15.58 23.67
N ASP A 226 18.37 -16.55 23.50
CA ASP A 226 18.66 -17.98 23.66
C ASP A 226 19.69 -18.46 22.63
N GLN A 227 19.57 -18.05 21.37
CA GLN A 227 20.55 -18.35 20.32
C GLN A 227 21.93 -17.77 20.63
N ALA A 228 21.99 -16.53 21.14
CA ALA A 228 23.24 -15.88 21.51
C ALA A 228 23.91 -16.58 22.70
N ALA A 229 23.13 -17.05 23.68
CA ALA A 229 23.63 -17.82 24.82
C ALA A 229 24.17 -19.20 24.39
N ALA A 230 23.48 -19.88 23.47
CA ALA A 230 23.90 -21.19 22.95
C ALA A 230 25.16 -21.12 22.07
N GLY A 231 25.39 -20.01 21.36
CA GLY A 231 26.58 -19.83 20.51
C GLY A 231 27.86 -19.45 21.27
N ALA A 232 27.78 -19.19 22.58
CA ALA A 232 28.91 -18.76 23.40
C ALA A 232 29.64 -19.91 24.13
N THR A 233 29.13 -21.15 24.01
CA THR A 233 29.72 -22.38 24.59
C THR A 233 30.55 -23.13 23.57
#